data_AF-A0A6U3WGL3-F1
#
_entry.id   AF-A0A6U3WGL3-F1
#
_cell.length_a   1.000
_cell.length_b   1.000
_cell.length_c   1.000
_cell.angle_alpha   90.00
_cell.angle_beta   90.00
_cell.angle_gamma   90.00
#
_symmetry.space_group_name_H-M   'P 1'
#
loop_
_entity.id
_entity.type
_entity.pdbx_description
1 polymer ?
#
loop_
_entity_poly.entity_id
_entity_poly.type
_entity_poly.pdbx_seq_one_letter_code
_entity_poly.pdbx_strand_id
1 'polypeptide(L)'
;MCLFCFSGDKLESDEAKGKYGAAYGKYADNEEKFDITMCQAPCSEPGCYCASMLCFVCAQVHLRKKALNHLNPGSGWSDYLCCQGVFGGCCCLQPGNMGEQSCPCCCMCLEACACPGMAISASRAIIMDRYNLGLDEDDVRLIRCNNCLQILALCASCLNICIDFEGDDLVVGIINAIADIVFFCVSGCMTAQVNREINKRGTEAPQSNAMTR
;
A
#
# COMPACT_ATOMS: atom_id res chain seq x y z
N MET A 1 7.35 -19.72 -14.10
CA MET A 1 6.31 -18.82 -14.66
C MET A 1 6.51 -17.48 -13.97
N CYS A 2 7.25 -16.61 -14.64
CA CYS A 2 8.06 -15.61 -13.95
C CYS A 2 7.26 -14.33 -13.69
N LEU A 3 7.64 -13.59 -12.64
CA LEU A 3 7.29 -12.18 -12.40
C LEU A 3 7.46 -11.24 -13.63
N PHE A 4 8.01 -11.74 -14.75
CA PHE A 4 8.18 -11.08 -16.05
C PHE A 4 6.95 -11.14 -16.98
N CYS A 5 5.85 -11.82 -16.61
CA CYS A 5 4.67 -11.92 -17.48
C CYS A 5 3.63 -10.80 -17.29
N PHE A 6 3.74 -9.99 -16.23
CA PHE A 6 2.85 -8.85 -16.04
C PHE A 6 3.40 -7.61 -16.73
N SER A 7 2.54 -6.91 -17.49
CA SER A 7 2.94 -5.68 -18.16
C SER A 7 3.30 -4.59 -17.13
N GLY A 8 4.34 -3.82 -17.42
CA GLY A 8 4.70 -2.58 -16.72
C GLY A 8 4.11 -1.33 -17.40
N ASP A 9 3.31 -1.49 -18.44
CA ASP A 9 2.64 -0.38 -19.12
C ASP A 9 1.76 0.38 -18.14
N LYS A 10 1.58 1.68 -18.38
CA LYS A 10 0.70 2.56 -17.61
C LYS A 10 -0.68 1.94 -17.40
N LEU A 11 -1.35 2.35 -16.32
CA LEU A 11 -2.72 1.94 -16.03
C LEU A 11 -3.62 2.21 -17.24
N GLU A 12 -4.31 1.17 -17.70
CA GLU A 12 -5.28 1.31 -18.76
C GLU A 12 -6.54 2.02 -18.25
N SER A 13 -7.32 2.59 -19.17
CA SER A 13 -8.51 3.37 -18.82
C SER A 13 -9.59 2.56 -18.09
N ASP A 14 -9.59 1.24 -18.23
CA ASP A 14 -10.46 0.30 -17.54
C ASP A 14 -9.93 -0.05 -16.14
N GLU A 15 -8.62 -0.18 -15.94
CA GLU A 15 -8.01 -0.36 -14.62
C GLU A 15 -8.17 0.89 -13.74
N ALA A 16 -8.24 2.07 -14.35
CA ALA A 16 -8.52 3.33 -13.67
C ALA A 16 -10.00 3.53 -13.29
N LYS A 17 -10.92 2.63 -13.70
CA LYS A 17 -12.35 2.71 -13.37
C LYS A 17 -12.67 2.05 -12.03
N GLY A 18 -13.82 2.44 -11.47
CA GLY A 18 -14.33 1.91 -10.22
C GLY A 18 -13.74 2.60 -8.99
N LYS A 19 -14.25 2.25 -7.81
CA LYS A 19 -13.95 2.97 -6.55
C LYS A 19 -12.47 2.97 -6.20
N TYR A 20 -11.81 1.82 -6.34
CA TYR A 20 -10.39 1.64 -5.99
C TYR A 20 -9.46 2.02 -7.15
N GLY A 21 -9.88 1.77 -8.40
CA GLY A 21 -9.13 2.18 -9.60
C GLY A 21 -9.03 3.70 -9.74
N ALA A 22 -10.13 4.43 -9.49
CA ALA A 22 -10.14 5.90 -9.56
C ALA A 22 -9.22 6.56 -8.53
N ALA A 23 -9.01 5.92 -7.37
CA ALA A 23 -8.13 6.42 -6.33
C ALA A 23 -6.66 6.52 -6.80
N TYR A 24 -6.24 5.61 -7.68
CA TYR A 24 -4.89 5.56 -8.24
C TYR A 24 -4.78 6.04 -9.68
N GLY A 25 -5.88 6.03 -10.44
CA GLY A 25 -5.93 6.48 -11.82
C GLY A 25 -5.47 7.93 -12.01
N LYS A 26 -5.68 8.79 -11.00
CA LYS A 26 -5.19 10.18 -11.00
C LYS A 26 -3.67 10.31 -11.06
N TYR A 27 -2.92 9.27 -10.70
CA TYR A 27 -1.45 9.27 -10.73
C TYR A 27 -0.88 8.61 -11.99
N ALA A 28 -1.71 8.04 -12.87
CA ALA A 28 -1.24 7.28 -14.02
C ALA A 28 -0.44 8.14 -15.02
N ASP A 29 -0.76 9.43 -15.10
CA ASP A 29 -0.18 10.36 -16.06
C ASP A 29 0.83 11.34 -15.47
N ASN A 30 1.10 11.25 -14.17
CA ASN A 30 2.09 12.11 -13.52
C ASN A 30 3.52 11.81 -14.02
N GLU A 31 4.25 12.84 -14.42
CA GLU A 31 5.61 12.72 -14.96
C GLU A 31 6.66 12.50 -13.86
N GLU A 32 6.49 13.13 -12.70
CA GLU A 32 7.39 12.94 -11.56
C GLU A 32 7.18 11.55 -10.96
N LYS A 33 8.26 10.85 -10.62
CA LYS A 33 8.21 9.50 -10.02
C LYS A 33 8.95 9.51 -8.68
N PHE A 34 8.80 8.44 -7.91
CA PHE A 34 9.62 8.21 -6.73
C PHE A 34 11.11 8.19 -7.07
N ASP A 35 11.96 8.59 -6.13
CA ASP A 35 13.42 8.58 -6.29
C ASP A 35 13.98 7.19 -6.59
N ILE A 36 13.31 6.17 -6.07
CA ILE A 36 13.64 4.76 -6.31
C ILE A 36 12.43 3.99 -6.79
N THR A 37 12.70 3.01 -7.64
CA THR A 37 11.70 2.03 -8.04
C THR A 37 11.50 0.98 -6.94
N MET A 38 10.35 0.30 -6.96
CA MET A 38 10.08 -0.76 -5.99
C MET A 38 11.09 -1.92 -6.05
N CYS A 39 11.69 -2.18 -7.21
CA CYS A 39 12.76 -3.18 -7.35
C CYS A 39 14.07 -2.74 -6.69
N GLN A 40 14.36 -1.43 -6.63
CA GLN A 40 15.55 -0.88 -6.00
C GLN A 40 15.39 -0.63 -4.49
N ALA A 41 14.15 -0.63 -3.99
CA ALA A 41 13.83 -0.34 -2.59
C ALA A 41 14.51 -1.26 -1.57
N PRO A 42 14.59 -2.59 -1.77
CA PRO A 42 15.26 -3.49 -0.82
C PRO A 42 16.76 -3.22 -0.68
N CYS A 43 17.42 -2.81 -1.77
CA CYS A 43 18.85 -2.50 -1.76
C CYS A 43 19.15 -1.10 -1.19
N SER A 44 18.22 -0.17 -1.37
CA SER A 44 18.38 1.22 -0.92
C SER A 44 18.10 1.39 0.56
N GLU A 45 17.06 0.75 1.07
CA GLU A 45 16.60 0.85 2.46
C GLU A 45 16.37 -0.55 3.06
N PRO A 46 17.42 -1.39 3.15
CA PRO A 46 17.28 -2.79 3.58
C PRO A 46 16.70 -2.92 5.00
N GLY A 47 17.05 -1.98 5.90
CA GLY A 47 16.53 -1.97 7.26
C GLY A 47 15.01 -1.73 7.31
N CYS A 48 14.51 -0.78 6.53
CA CYS A 48 13.08 -0.48 6.45
C CYS A 48 12.32 -1.62 5.77
N TYR A 49 12.87 -2.17 4.69
CA TYR A 49 12.32 -3.33 3.98
C TYR A 49 12.14 -4.54 4.90
N CYS A 50 13.21 -4.96 5.59
CA CYS A 50 13.17 -6.09 6.51
C CYS A 50 12.25 -5.83 7.71
N ALA A 51 12.24 -4.61 8.25
CA ALA A 51 11.35 -4.24 9.35
C ALA A 51 9.86 -4.34 8.94
N SER A 52 9.51 -3.93 7.72
CA SER A 52 8.15 -4.06 7.20
C SER A 52 7.73 -5.50 6.94
N MET A 53 8.65 -6.37 6.55
CA MET A 53 8.36 -7.79 6.38
C MET A 53 8.16 -8.50 7.73
N LEU A 54 8.96 -8.16 8.75
CA LEU A 54 8.99 -8.85 10.04
C LEU A 54 8.00 -8.28 11.08
N CYS A 55 7.87 -6.96 11.17
CA CYS A 55 6.79 -6.31 11.93
C CYS A 55 6.05 -5.30 11.06
N PHE A 56 5.21 -5.82 10.17
CA PHE A 56 4.38 -5.01 9.26
C PHE A 56 3.60 -3.92 10.00
N VAL A 57 2.89 -4.29 11.08
CA VAL A 57 2.04 -3.36 11.84
C VAL A 57 2.88 -2.23 12.44
N CYS A 58 3.99 -2.55 13.10
CA CYS A 58 4.90 -1.55 13.67
C CYS A 58 5.42 -0.60 12.59
N ALA A 59 5.87 -1.16 11.47
CA ALA A 59 6.45 -0.41 10.37
C ALA A 59 5.43 0.53 9.73
N GLN A 60 4.19 0.08 9.52
CA GLN A 60 3.13 0.92 8.98
C GLN A 60 2.73 2.05 9.92
N VAL A 61 2.58 1.78 11.23
CA VAL A 61 2.27 2.82 12.23
C VAL A 61 3.38 3.88 12.24
N HIS A 62 4.65 3.45 12.22
CA HIS A 62 5.79 4.36 12.20
C HIS A 62 5.85 5.16 10.89
N LEU A 63 5.68 4.49 9.74
CA LEU A 63 5.71 5.11 8.42
C LEU A 63 4.59 6.14 8.27
N ARG A 64 3.35 5.81 8.66
CA ARG A 64 2.22 6.74 8.56
C ARG A 64 2.44 7.96 9.45
N LYS A 65 2.86 7.76 10.69
CA LYS A 65 3.21 8.88 11.58
C LYS A 65 4.28 9.76 10.95
N LYS A 66 5.32 9.14 10.39
CA LYS A 66 6.41 9.86 9.72
C LYS A 66 5.92 10.65 8.50
N ALA A 67 5.08 10.05 7.65
CA ALA A 67 4.49 10.69 6.48
C ALA A 67 3.59 11.88 6.86
N LEU A 68 2.75 11.75 7.90
CA LEU A 68 1.89 12.84 8.36
C LEU A 68 2.69 14.00 8.95
N ASN A 69 3.69 13.71 9.79
CA ASN A 69 4.55 14.74 10.37
C ASN A 69 5.49 15.39 9.33
N HIS A 70 5.80 14.69 8.24
CA HIS A 70 6.53 15.26 7.09
C HIS A 70 5.69 16.31 6.34
N LEU A 71 4.38 16.09 6.26
CA LEU A 71 3.46 17.03 5.61
C LEU A 71 3.13 18.23 6.48
N ASN A 72 2.82 17.97 7.75
CA ASN A 72 2.46 18.97 8.74
C ASN A 72 3.34 18.78 9.98
N PRO A 73 4.49 19.47 10.05
CA PRO A 73 5.40 19.39 11.18
C PRO A 73 4.67 19.72 12.49
N GLY A 74 4.69 18.78 13.45
CA GLY A 74 4.07 18.95 14.77
C GLY A 74 2.61 18.53 14.89
N SER A 75 1.97 18.05 13.81
CA SER A 75 0.57 17.58 13.89
C SER A 75 0.43 16.24 14.62
N GLY A 76 1.50 15.46 14.70
CA GLY A 76 1.56 14.19 15.42
C GLY A 76 0.68 13.14 14.77
N TRP A 77 -0.53 12.96 15.33
CA TRP A 77 -1.58 12.07 14.84
C TRP A 77 -2.87 12.81 14.50
N SER A 78 -2.90 14.13 14.59
CA SER A 78 -4.12 14.93 14.43
C SER A 78 -4.68 14.92 12.99
N ASP A 79 -3.83 14.61 12.01
CA ASP A 79 -4.18 14.52 10.58
C ASP A 79 -4.40 13.08 10.12
N TYR A 80 -4.43 12.14 11.06
CA TYR A 80 -4.71 10.76 10.76
C TYR A 80 -6.19 10.59 10.39
N LEU A 81 -6.41 9.94 9.24
CA LEU A 81 -7.71 9.46 8.80
C LEU A 81 -7.56 8.00 8.35
N CYS A 82 -8.56 7.16 8.62
CA CYS A 82 -8.59 5.74 8.25
C CYS A 82 -8.44 5.59 6.74
N CYS A 83 -7.42 4.82 6.31
CA CYS A 83 -6.98 4.67 4.93
C CYS A 83 -6.75 6.02 4.21
N GLN A 84 -6.49 7.07 4.98
CA GLN A 84 -6.46 8.48 4.58
C GLN A 84 -7.65 8.92 3.70
N GLY A 85 -8.80 8.25 3.77
CA GLY A 85 -9.94 8.53 2.90
C GLY A 85 -9.72 8.18 1.42
N VAL A 86 -8.54 7.69 1.02
CA VAL A 86 -8.15 7.42 -0.37
C VAL A 86 -9.11 6.43 -1.05
N PHE A 87 -9.52 5.41 -0.31
CA PHE A 87 -10.36 4.34 -0.84
C PHE A 87 -11.86 4.53 -0.58
N GLY A 88 -12.24 5.68 0.00
CA GLY A 88 -13.58 5.94 0.53
C GLY A 88 -14.01 4.91 1.59
N GLY A 89 -15.27 4.97 2.03
CA GLY A 89 -15.78 4.03 3.03
C GLY A 89 -16.32 2.72 2.47
N CYS A 90 -16.07 1.59 3.14
CA CYS A 90 -16.63 0.28 2.78
C CYS A 90 -17.70 -0.10 3.79
N CYS A 91 -18.97 -0.20 3.36
CA CYS A 91 -20.11 -0.50 4.22
C CYS A 91 -20.12 0.38 5.49
N CYS A 92 -19.85 -0.22 6.65
CA CYS A 92 -19.83 0.42 7.96
C CYS A 92 -18.52 1.17 8.27
N LEU A 93 -17.45 0.93 7.50
CA LEU A 93 -16.15 1.55 7.69
C LEU A 93 -16.12 2.86 6.89
N GLN A 94 -16.44 3.99 7.52
CA GLN A 94 -16.39 5.31 6.89
C GLN A 94 -15.21 6.09 7.47
N PRO A 95 -14.19 6.44 6.67
CA PRO A 95 -13.12 7.36 7.09
C PRO A 95 -13.72 8.63 7.67
N GLY A 96 -13.25 9.06 8.83
CA GLY A 96 -13.77 10.19 9.60
C GLY A 96 -14.71 9.81 10.75
N ASN A 97 -15.33 8.62 10.71
CA ASN A 97 -16.33 8.16 11.67
C ASN A 97 -15.89 6.90 12.45
N MET A 98 -14.61 6.52 12.41
CA MET A 98 -14.10 5.29 13.02
C MET A 98 -13.53 5.47 14.43
N GLY A 99 -13.81 6.60 15.09
CA GLY A 99 -13.22 6.96 16.37
C GLY A 99 -11.75 7.42 16.26
N GLU A 100 -11.28 7.70 15.04
CA GLU A 100 -9.91 8.12 14.76
C GLU A 100 -9.51 9.44 15.40
N GLN A 101 -10.46 10.31 15.73
CA GLN A 101 -10.22 11.54 16.48
C GLN A 101 -9.88 11.26 17.95
N SER A 102 -10.43 10.20 18.53
CA SER A 102 -10.25 9.85 19.94
C SER A 102 -9.01 8.99 20.18
N CYS A 103 -8.72 8.04 19.27
CA CYS A 103 -7.56 7.15 19.40
C CYS A 103 -6.92 6.80 18.04
N PRO A 104 -6.23 7.75 17.38
CA PRO A 104 -5.71 7.57 16.02
C PRO A 104 -4.66 6.45 15.93
N CYS A 105 -3.82 6.29 16.96
CA CYS A 105 -2.80 5.24 16.99
C CYS A 105 -3.42 3.83 17.01
N CYS A 106 -4.49 3.61 17.80
CA CYS A 106 -5.19 2.33 17.85
C CYS A 106 -5.90 2.06 16.52
N CYS A 107 -6.57 3.07 15.95
CA CYS A 107 -7.17 2.97 14.63
C CYS A 107 -6.14 2.61 13.55
N MET A 108 -4.93 3.18 13.58
CA MET A 108 -3.86 2.86 12.64
C MET A 108 -3.34 1.43 12.83
N CYS A 109 -3.22 0.95 14.08
CA CYS A 109 -2.87 -0.44 14.34
C CYS A 109 -3.93 -1.39 13.79
N LEU A 110 -5.22 -1.08 13.99
CA LEU A 110 -6.33 -1.86 13.46
C LEU A 110 -6.37 -1.84 11.92
N GLU A 111 -6.12 -0.68 11.29
CA GLU A 111 -6.00 -0.55 9.83
C GLU A 111 -4.87 -1.44 9.30
N ALA A 112 -3.70 -1.41 9.92
CA ALA A 112 -2.56 -2.22 9.51
C ALA A 112 -2.77 -3.73 9.76
N CYS A 113 -3.54 -4.12 10.78
CA CYS A 113 -3.86 -5.52 11.05
C CYS A 113 -4.97 -6.07 10.15
N ALA A 114 -6.07 -5.32 10.00
CA ALA A 114 -7.27 -5.80 9.30
C ALA A 114 -7.23 -5.56 7.79
N CYS A 115 -6.52 -4.52 7.34
CA CYS A 115 -6.48 -4.09 5.95
C CYS A 115 -5.06 -3.67 5.53
N PRO A 116 -4.06 -4.57 5.66
CA PRO A 116 -2.65 -4.22 5.47
C PRO A 116 -2.37 -3.61 4.09
N GLY A 117 -3.01 -4.14 3.03
CA GLY A 117 -2.87 -3.61 1.67
C GLY A 117 -3.38 -2.17 1.52
N MET A 118 -4.50 -1.83 2.16
CA MET A 118 -5.02 -0.45 2.15
C MET A 118 -4.14 0.45 3.01
N ALA A 119 -3.61 -0.04 4.13
CA ALA A 119 -2.76 0.73 5.03
C ALA A 119 -1.49 1.26 4.35
N ILE A 120 -0.75 0.39 3.66
CA ILE A 120 0.47 0.77 2.95
C ILE A 120 0.15 1.65 1.73
N SER A 121 -0.91 1.30 1.00
CA SER A 121 -1.32 2.03 -0.19
C SER A 121 -1.78 3.45 0.17
N ALA A 122 -2.52 3.64 1.25
CA ALA A 122 -2.91 4.97 1.72
C ALA A 122 -1.67 5.78 2.16
N SER A 123 -0.73 5.18 2.89
CA SER A 123 0.53 5.84 3.27
C SER A 123 1.33 6.32 2.06
N ARG A 124 1.36 5.51 1.00
CA ARG A 124 2.02 5.86 -0.28
C ARG A 124 1.28 6.96 -1.03
N ALA A 125 -0.04 6.84 -1.15
CA ALA A 125 -0.89 7.82 -1.82
C ALA A 125 -0.77 9.23 -1.21
N ILE A 126 -0.63 9.35 0.11
CA ILE A 126 -0.39 10.63 0.79
C ILE A 126 0.82 11.38 0.21
N ILE A 127 1.93 10.67 0.01
CA ILE A 127 3.16 11.26 -0.52
C ILE A 127 3.03 11.52 -2.03
N MET A 128 2.37 10.61 -2.76
CA MET A 128 2.08 10.81 -4.18
C MET A 128 1.22 12.05 -4.43
N ASP A 129 0.16 12.25 -3.64
CA ASP A 129 -0.70 13.43 -3.72
C ASP A 129 0.05 14.72 -3.41
N ARG A 130 0.90 14.71 -2.37
CA ARG A 130 1.62 15.92 -1.98
C ARG A 130 2.59 16.40 -3.05
N TYR A 131 3.32 15.46 -3.64
CA TYR A 131 4.41 15.75 -4.56
C TYR A 131 4.03 15.51 -6.03
N ASN A 132 2.75 15.26 -6.31
CA ASN A 132 2.25 14.90 -7.63
C ASN A 132 3.05 13.79 -8.31
N LEU A 133 3.38 12.74 -7.55
CA LEU A 133 4.14 11.59 -8.04
C LEU A 133 3.22 10.63 -8.80
N GLY A 134 3.76 10.04 -9.85
CA GLY A 134 3.17 9.03 -10.68
C GLY A 134 3.68 7.63 -10.37
N LEU A 135 3.10 6.68 -11.09
CA LEU A 135 3.49 5.27 -11.02
C LEU A 135 4.64 5.01 -12.01
N ASP A 136 5.63 4.25 -11.56
CA ASP A 136 6.66 3.69 -12.42
C ASP A 136 6.26 2.28 -12.93
N GLU A 137 7.05 1.74 -13.86
CA GLU A 137 6.77 0.44 -14.48
C GLU A 137 6.86 -0.72 -13.46
N ASP A 138 7.77 -0.60 -12.49
CA ASP A 138 7.95 -1.60 -11.44
C ASP A 138 6.75 -1.60 -10.49
N ASP A 139 6.21 -0.43 -10.13
CA ASP A 139 5.03 -0.27 -9.29
C ASP A 139 3.85 -1.03 -9.92
N VAL A 140 3.56 -0.73 -11.18
CA VAL A 140 2.40 -1.32 -11.88
C VAL A 140 2.59 -2.84 -12.00
N ARG A 141 3.78 -3.28 -12.40
CA ARG A 141 4.07 -4.69 -12.61
C ARG A 141 4.01 -5.50 -11.31
N LEU A 142 4.62 -5.01 -10.23
CA LEU A 142 4.62 -5.71 -8.94
C LEU A 142 3.22 -5.73 -8.32
N ILE A 143 2.47 -4.62 -8.40
CA ILE A 143 1.11 -4.55 -7.87
C ILE A 143 0.15 -5.46 -8.66
N ARG A 144 0.23 -5.48 -10.00
CA ARG A 144 -0.54 -6.41 -10.84
C ARG A 144 -0.24 -7.87 -10.47
N CYS A 145 1.05 -8.20 -10.31
CA CYS A 145 1.47 -9.54 -9.90
C CYS A 145 0.93 -9.93 -8.52
N ASN A 146 1.04 -9.03 -7.53
CA ASN A 146 0.51 -9.25 -6.19
C ASN A 146 -1.01 -9.48 -6.22
N ASN A 147 -1.77 -8.61 -6.90
CA ASN A 147 -3.22 -8.73 -6.98
C ASN A 147 -3.66 -10.03 -7.68
N CYS A 148 -2.94 -10.46 -8.72
CA CYS A 148 -3.21 -11.73 -9.39
C CYS A 148 -3.00 -12.93 -8.45
N LEU A 149 -1.91 -12.95 -7.67
CA LEU A 149 -1.64 -14.02 -6.71
C LEU A 149 -2.65 -14.03 -5.56
N GLN A 150 -3.09 -12.87 -5.10
CA GLN A 150 -4.11 -12.76 -4.05
C GLN A 150 -5.48 -13.27 -4.54
N ILE A 151 -5.86 -12.97 -5.79
CA ILE A 151 -7.08 -13.54 -6.39
C ILE A 151 -6.94 -15.04 -6.56
N LEU A 152 -5.79 -15.54 -7.00
CA LEU A 152 -5.53 -16.98 -7.13
C LEU A 152 -5.65 -17.71 -5.79
N ALA A 153 -5.06 -17.15 -4.73
CA ALA A 153 -5.13 -17.65 -3.36
C ALA A 153 -6.57 -17.69 -2.83
N LEU A 154 -7.34 -16.61 -3.08
CA LEU A 154 -8.77 -16.56 -2.74
C LEU A 154 -9.56 -17.63 -3.50
N CYS A 155 -9.38 -17.74 -4.83
CA CYS A 155 -10.06 -18.75 -5.63
C CYS A 155 -9.72 -20.17 -5.19
N ALA A 156 -8.44 -20.45 -4.93
CA ALA A 156 -7.98 -21.76 -4.45
C ALA A 156 -8.61 -22.11 -3.09
N SER A 157 -8.65 -21.14 -2.17
CA SER A 157 -9.26 -21.33 -0.85
C SER A 157 -10.78 -21.55 -0.94
N CYS A 158 -11.47 -20.82 -1.81
CA CYS A 158 -12.90 -21.03 -2.07
C CYS A 158 -13.19 -22.40 -2.71
N LEU A 159 -12.33 -22.86 -3.62
CA LEU A 159 -12.47 -24.17 -4.26
C LEU A 159 -12.25 -25.32 -3.28
N ASN A 160 -11.29 -25.19 -2.35
CA ASN A 160 -11.01 -26.15 -1.28
C ASN A 160 -12.24 -26.39 -0.38
N ILE A 161 -13.05 -25.36 -0.14
CA ILE A 161 -14.29 -25.47 0.63
C ILE A 161 -15.37 -26.22 -0.17
N CYS A 162 -15.33 -26.13 -1.51
CA CYS A 162 -16.35 -26.67 -2.40
C CYS A 162 -16.07 -28.11 -2.87
N ILE A 163 -14.82 -28.56 -2.85
CA ILE A 163 -14.38 -29.84 -3.41
C ILE A 163 -13.51 -30.51 -2.34
N ASP A 164 -13.83 -31.76 -1.99
CA ASP A 164 -13.10 -32.55 -0.99
C ASP A 164 -12.24 -33.58 -1.72
N PHE A 165 -10.92 -33.36 -1.79
CA PHE A 165 -9.96 -34.27 -2.42
C PHE A 165 -8.72 -34.47 -1.56
N GLU A 166 -8.19 -35.69 -1.44
CA GLU A 166 -6.99 -35.94 -0.64
C GLU A 166 -5.77 -35.12 -1.13
N GLY A 167 -5.32 -34.16 -0.30
CA GLY A 167 -4.09 -33.39 -0.50
C GLY A 167 -4.27 -31.96 -1.03
N ASP A 168 -5.50 -31.49 -1.21
CA ASP A 168 -5.85 -30.13 -1.59
C ASP A 168 -5.43 -29.08 -0.55
N ASP A 169 -5.60 -29.36 0.75
CA ASP A 169 -5.22 -28.49 1.86
C ASP A 169 -3.75 -28.06 1.81
N LEU A 170 -2.86 -29.00 1.44
CA LEU A 170 -1.43 -28.71 1.32
C LEU A 170 -1.14 -27.79 0.12
N VAL A 171 -1.79 -28.05 -1.01
CA VAL A 171 -1.62 -27.24 -2.23
C VAL A 171 -2.14 -25.82 -1.99
N VAL A 172 -3.32 -25.69 -1.41
CA VAL A 172 -3.94 -24.40 -1.07
C VAL A 172 -3.10 -23.66 -0.03
N GLY A 173 -2.58 -24.37 0.99
CA GLY A 173 -1.65 -23.81 1.96
C GLY A 173 -0.38 -23.24 1.31
N ILE A 174 0.20 -23.94 0.33
CA ILE A 174 1.37 -23.44 -0.42
C ILE A 174 1.01 -22.20 -1.25
N ILE A 175 -0.14 -22.19 -1.94
CA ILE A 175 -0.57 -21.03 -2.73
C ILE A 175 -0.77 -19.81 -1.83
N ASN A 176 -1.45 -19.96 -0.70
CA ASN A 176 -1.64 -18.90 0.28
C ASN A 176 -0.30 -18.41 0.83
N ALA A 177 0.61 -19.30 1.20
CA ALA A 177 1.94 -18.93 1.69
C ALA A 177 2.76 -18.15 0.64
N ILE A 178 2.69 -18.55 -0.65
CA ILE A 178 3.35 -17.81 -1.73
C ILE A 178 2.73 -16.42 -1.89
N ALA A 179 1.39 -16.31 -1.87
CA ALA A 179 0.70 -15.05 -1.99
C ALA A 179 1.05 -14.09 -0.83
N ASP A 180 1.10 -14.61 0.41
CA ASP A 180 1.49 -13.85 1.60
C ASP A 180 2.95 -13.39 1.53
N ILE A 181 3.87 -14.26 1.14
CA ILE A 181 5.29 -13.91 0.98
C ILE A 181 5.45 -12.79 -0.05
N VAL A 182 4.78 -12.91 -1.20
CA VAL A 182 4.84 -11.87 -2.24
C VAL A 182 4.23 -10.58 -1.73
N PHE A 183 3.11 -10.64 -1.01
CA PHE A 183 2.49 -9.46 -0.41
C PHE A 183 3.41 -8.74 0.58
N PHE A 184 4.07 -9.46 1.48
CA PHE A 184 5.02 -8.86 2.43
C PHE A 184 6.26 -8.30 1.73
N CYS A 185 6.75 -8.94 0.67
CA CYS A 185 7.83 -8.40 -0.16
C CYS A 185 7.42 -7.10 -0.85
N VAL A 186 6.28 -7.08 -1.55
CA VAL A 186 5.78 -5.91 -2.30
C VAL A 186 5.47 -4.76 -1.34
N SER A 187 4.80 -5.04 -0.22
CA SER A 187 4.50 -4.02 0.79
C SER A 187 5.76 -3.48 1.50
N GLY A 188 6.77 -4.33 1.71
CA GLY A 188 8.10 -3.92 2.15
C GLY A 188 8.75 -2.94 1.16
N CYS A 189 8.70 -3.24 -0.14
CA CYS A 189 9.20 -2.34 -1.18
C CYS A 189 8.47 -0.99 -1.18
N MET A 190 7.13 -0.98 -1.08
CA MET A 190 6.35 0.27 -1.00
C MET A 190 6.74 1.09 0.23
N THR A 191 6.92 0.44 1.38
CA THR A 191 7.28 1.11 2.63
C THR A 191 8.66 1.76 2.53
N ALA A 192 9.64 1.00 2.03
CA ALA A 192 11.01 1.46 1.82
C ALA A 192 11.07 2.62 0.82
N GLN A 193 10.33 2.54 -0.29
CA GLN A 193 10.20 3.60 -1.30
C GLN A 193 9.70 4.90 -0.65
N VAL A 194 8.60 4.83 0.09
CA VAL A 194 8.02 5.99 0.79
C VAL A 194 8.97 6.55 1.86
N ASN A 195 9.62 5.68 2.64
CA ASN A 195 10.56 6.10 3.68
C ASN A 195 11.75 6.87 3.10
N ARG A 196 12.32 6.37 1.99
CA ARG A 196 13.42 7.04 1.28
C ARG A 196 12.96 8.38 0.70
N GLU A 197 11.77 8.45 0.13
CA GLU A 197 11.23 9.68 -0.44
C GLU A 197 11.09 10.77 0.64
N ILE A 198 10.55 10.40 1.81
CA ILE A 198 10.45 11.32 2.96
C ILE A 198 11.84 11.77 3.40
N ASN A 199 12.81 10.85 3.53
CA ASN A 199 14.17 11.19 3.95
C ASN A 199 14.87 12.12 2.95
N LYS A 200 14.69 11.90 1.65
CA LYS A 200 15.30 12.71 0.59
C LYS A 200 14.76 14.13 0.58
N ARG A 201 13.44 14.30 0.77
CA ARG A 201 12.77 15.60 0.68
C ARG A 201 12.90 16.46 1.96
N GLY A 202 13.64 16.01 2.97
CA GLY A 202 13.97 16.81 4.16
C GLY A 202 12.76 17.05 5.08
N THR A 203 12.76 18.14 5.84
CA THR A 203 11.72 18.43 6.86
C THR A 203 10.55 19.28 6.35
N GLU A 204 10.57 19.70 5.08
CA GLU A 204 9.61 20.69 4.55
C GLU A 204 8.99 20.21 3.24
N ALA A 205 7.72 19.81 3.29
CA ALA A 205 6.93 19.56 2.08
C ALA A 205 6.44 20.90 1.48
N PRO A 206 6.59 21.14 0.16
CA PRO A 206 6.19 22.38 -0.50
C PRO A 206 4.70 22.67 -0.28
N GLN A 207 4.35 23.90 0.15
CA GLN A 207 3.01 24.31 0.60
C GLN A 207 1.89 24.23 -0.47
N SER A 208 2.16 23.75 -1.69
CA SER A 208 1.28 23.98 -2.85
C SER A 208 -0.02 23.17 -2.88
N ASN A 209 -0.13 22.04 -2.15
CA ASN A 209 -1.36 21.22 -2.14
C ASN A 209 -1.76 20.89 -0.70
N ALA A 210 -2.51 21.79 -0.05
CA ALA A 210 -3.12 21.49 1.25
C ALA A 210 -4.02 20.26 1.11
N MET A 211 -3.87 19.28 2.01
CA MET A 211 -4.72 18.09 2.06
C MET A 211 -6.16 18.57 2.36
N THR A 212 -7.02 18.60 1.34
CA THR A 212 -8.42 18.98 1.50
C THR A 212 -9.10 17.93 2.38
N ARG A 213 -9.48 18.32 3.60
CA ARG A 213 -10.32 17.51 4.48
C ARG A 213 -11.73 17.36 3.91
#